data_AF-A0A793IT18-F1
#
_entry.id   AF-A0A793IT18-F1
#
_cell.length_a   1.000
_cell.length_b   1.000
_cell.length_c   1.000
_cell.angle_alpha   90.00
_cell.angle_beta   90.00
_cell.angle_gamma   90.00
#
_symmetry.space_group_name_H-M   'P 1'
#
loop_
_entity.id
_entity.type
_entity.pdbx_description
1 polymer ?
#
loop_
_entity_poly.entity_id
_entity_poly.type
_entity_poly.pdbx_seq_one_letter_code
_entity_poly.pdbx_strand_id
1 'polypeptide(L)'
;MLYSNILAHARRCAPAESCGFVVRTPEGERYIPCVNISAEPEAYFRIAPEDWLRAEMQGEIVALVHSHPGGLPWLSEADRRLQIKSALSWWLVCRGDIHKFRCVPHLTGRRFEHGVTDCYTLFRDAYHLAGIDMPDFEREDDWWRNGQNLYLDNMAVTGFYRVPLSSAQAG
;
A
#
# COMPACT_ATOMS: atom_id res chain seq x y z
N MET A 1 2.32 4.55 20.30
CA MET A 1 2.25 5.98 19.97
C MET A 1 2.26 6.26 18.46
N LEU A 2 2.98 5.50 17.64
CA LEU A 2 3.03 5.70 16.17
C LEU A 2 1.64 5.83 15.51
N TYR A 3 0.82 4.77 15.57
CA TYR A 3 -0.50 4.74 14.93
C TYR A 3 -1.48 5.76 15.52
N SER A 4 -1.47 5.96 16.83
CA SER A 4 -2.31 6.98 17.47
C SER A 4 -1.96 8.39 17.01
N ASN A 5 -0.67 8.69 16.78
CA ASN A 5 -0.23 9.99 16.29
C ASN A 5 -0.64 10.22 14.83
N ILE A 6 -0.56 9.17 14.00
CA ILE A 6 -1.05 9.20 12.61
C ILE A 6 -2.54 9.50 12.58
N LEU A 7 -3.35 8.74 13.32
CA LEU A 7 -4.81 8.92 13.37
C LEU A 7 -5.20 10.29 13.94
N ALA A 8 -4.50 10.76 14.98
CA ALA A 8 -4.74 12.07 15.55
C ALA A 8 -4.40 13.20 14.57
N HIS A 9 -3.33 13.05 13.77
CA HIS A 9 -2.98 14.03 12.74
C HIS A 9 -4.03 14.09 11.64
N ALA A 10 -4.44 12.93 11.10
CA ALA A 10 -5.50 12.85 10.09
C ALA A 10 -6.81 13.51 10.57
N ARG A 11 -7.22 13.28 11.82
CA ARG A 11 -8.40 13.92 12.42
C ARG A 11 -8.28 15.44 12.53
N ARG A 12 -7.08 15.97 12.81
CA ARG A 12 -6.85 17.42 12.90
C ARG A 12 -6.83 18.11 11.55
N CYS A 13 -6.41 17.41 10.50
CA CYS A 13 -6.34 17.97 9.14
C CYS A 13 -7.69 17.99 8.43
N ALA A 14 -8.59 17.04 8.74
CA ALA A 14 -9.90 16.94 8.10
C ALA A 14 -10.64 18.30 8.13
N PRO A 15 -11.22 18.76 7.00
CA PRO A 15 -11.47 18.01 5.76
C PRO A 15 -10.27 17.88 4.80
N ALA A 16 -9.16 18.58 5.04
CA ALA A 16 -7.96 18.42 4.24
C ALA A 16 -7.29 17.06 4.45
N GLU A 17 -6.63 16.55 3.41
CA GLU A 17 -5.74 15.42 3.53
C GLU A 17 -4.56 15.76 4.42
N SER A 18 -4.32 14.91 5.43
CA SER A 18 -3.05 14.88 6.16
C SER A 18 -1.97 14.20 5.33
N CYS A 19 -0.71 14.56 5.58
CA CYS A 19 0.45 13.91 4.97
C CYS A 19 1.65 13.87 5.94
N GLY A 20 2.56 12.91 5.78
CA GLY A 20 3.77 12.81 6.60
C GLY A 20 4.58 11.55 6.32
N PHE A 21 5.58 11.28 7.16
CA PHE A 21 6.49 10.15 6.99
C PHE A 21 6.55 9.28 8.24
N VAL A 22 6.74 7.98 8.05
CA VAL A 22 7.26 7.09 9.10
C VAL A 22 8.75 6.94 8.87
N VAL A 23 9.51 7.27 9.90
CA VAL A 23 10.97 7.23 9.89
C VAL A 23 11.45 6.21 10.91
N ARG A 24 12.32 5.30 10.48
CA ARG A 24 13.02 4.34 11.33
C ARG A 24 14.32 4.94 11.84
N THR A 25 14.45 4.96 13.17
CA THR A 25 15.67 5.37 13.88
C THR A 25 16.20 4.21 14.73
N PRO A 26 17.40 4.31 15.33
CA PRO A 26 17.90 3.30 16.28
C PRO A 26 16.95 3.05 17.46
N GLU A 27 16.13 4.04 17.85
CA GLU A 27 15.15 3.95 18.93
C GLU A 27 13.79 3.38 18.48
N GLY A 28 13.61 3.13 17.17
CA GLY A 28 12.40 2.56 16.59
C GLY A 28 11.73 3.45 15.54
N GLU A 29 10.51 3.08 15.14
CA GLU A 29 9.73 3.83 14.15
C GLU A 29 8.95 4.99 14.78
N ARG A 30 9.01 6.16 14.14
CA ARG A 30 8.27 7.36 14.55
C ARG A 30 7.59 8.05 13.38
N TYR A 31 6.47 8.70 13.69
CA TYR A 31 5.70 9.46 12.70
C TYR A 31 6.09 10.94 12.75
N ILE A 32 6.38 11.50 11.59
CA ILE A 32 6.69 12.92 11.38
C ILE A 32 5.56 13.52 10.54
N PRO A 33 4.64 14.31 11.13
CA PRO A 33 3.59 14.99 10.38
C PRO A 33 4.18 16.12 9.52
N CYS A 34 3.65 16.28 8.31
CA CYS A 34 4.00 17.37 7.39
C CYS A 34 2.77 18.25 7.14
N VAL A 35 3.01 19.50 6.74
CA VAL A 35 1.94 20.39 6.30
C VAL A 35 1.61 20.07 4.85
N ASN A 36 0.31 19.90 4.54
CA ASN A 36 -0.14 19.77 3.17
C ASN A 36 -0.09 21.14 2.47
N ILE A 37 0.81 21.29 1.50
CA ILE A 37 1.02 22.52 0.72
C ILE A 37 0.34 22.47 -0.67
N SER A 38 -0.65 21.61 -0.84
CA SER A 38 -1.52 21.58 -2.03
C SER A 38 -2.37 22.86 -2.11
N ALA A 39 -2.64 23.33 -3.33
CA ALA A 39 -3.61 24.41 -3.56
C ALA A 39 -5.06 23.93 -3.35
N GLU A 40 -5.28 22.62 -3.40
CA GLU A 40 -6.58 21.95 -3.22
C GLU A 40 -6.42 20.86 -2.14
N PRO A 41 -6.26 21.24 -0.87
CA PRO A 41 -5.84 20.32 0.20
C PRO A 41 -6.90 19.30 0.60
N GLU A 42 -8.18 19.49 0.24
CA GLU A 42 -9.25 18.52 0.45
C GLU A 42 -9.29 17.40 -0.61
N ALA A 43 -8.62 17.60 -1.75
CA ALA A 43 -8.60 16.65 -2.87
C ALA A 43 -7.23 16.03 -3.12
N TYR A 44 -6.15 16.71 -2.73
CA TYR A 44 -4.78 16.26 -2.94
C TYR A 44 -3.88 16.67 -1.79
N PHE A 45 -2.78 15.94 -1.61
CA PHE A 45 -1.68 16.39 -0.77
C PHE A 45 -0.42 16.71 -1.57
N ARG A 46 0.37 17.64 -1.04
CA ARG A 46 1.75 17.86 -1.47
C ARG A 46 2.61 18.13 -0.24
N ILE A 47 3.75 17.46 -0.16
CA ILE A 47 4.76 17.67 0.89
C ILE A 47 5.85 18.58 0.35
N ALA A 48 6.29 19.54 1.16
CA ALA A 48 7.42 20.41 0.83
C ALA A 48 8.72 19.59 0.73
N PRO A 49 9.60 19.83 -0.27
CA PRO A 49 10.88 19.12 -0.38
C PRO A 49 11.73 19.21 0.89
N GLU A 50 11.67 20.33 1.60
CA GLU A 50 12.40 20.56 2.85
C GLU A 50 11.93 19.64 3.98
N ASP A 51 10.64 19.29 4.01
CA ASP A 51 10.09 18.35 4.98
C ASP A 51 10.54 16.92 4.69
N TRP A 52 10.71 16.54 3.41
CA TRP A 52 11.30 15.26 3.01
C TRP A 52 12.75 15.17 3.49
N LEU A 53 13.57 16.17 3.17
CA LEU A 53 14.97 16.22 3.60
C LEU A 53 15.08 16.17 5.14
N ARG A 54 14.22 16.89 5.86
CA ARG A 54 14.19 16.86 7.32
C ARG A 54 13.83 15.47 7.87
N ALA A 55 12.99 14.69 7.18
CA ALA A 55 12.65 13.33 7.58
C ALA A 55 13.83 12.37 7.33
N GLU A 56 14.53 12.49 6.19
CA GLU A 56 15.73 11.69 5.89
C GLU A 56 16.90 11.97 6.85
N MET A 57 17.12 13.24 7.22
CA MET A 57 18.12 13.61 8.23
C MET A 57 17.86 12.98 9.60
N GLN A 58 16.64 12.49 9.81
CA GLN A 58 16.16 11.94 11.06
C GLN A 58 16.19 10.41 11.10
N GLY A 59 16.43 9.73 9.98
CA GLY A 59 16.48 8.27 9.84
C GLY A 59 16.03 7.78 8.46
N GLU A 60 15.85 6.47 8.31
CA GLU A 60 15.35 5.86 7.07
C GLU A 60 13.84 6.11 6.94
N ILE A 61 13.39 6.76 5.87
CA ILE A 61 11.96 6.85 5.55
C ILE A 61 11.49 5.46 5.11
N VAL A 62 10.60 4.85 5.88
CA VAL A 62 10.06 3.51 5.60
C VAL A 62 8.65 3.56 5.01
N ALA A 63 7.91 4.66 5.24
CA ALA A 63 6.62 4.87 4.62
C ALA A 63 6.27 6.35 4.46
N LEU A 64 5.53 6.67 3.40
CA LEU A 64 4.76 7.90 3.28
C LEU A 64 3.36 7.64 3.81
N VAL A 65 2.80 8.57 4.58
CA VAL A 65 1.46 8.47 5.15
C VAL A 65 0.60 9.61 4.62
N HIS A 66 -0.61 9.31 4.14
CA HIS A 66 -1.62 10.31 3.84
C HIS A 66 -3.02 9.85 4.26
N SER A 67 -4.05 10.68 4.06
CA SER A 67 -5.43 10.34 4.43
C SER A 67 -6.41 10.66 3.31
N HIS A 68 -7.50 9.89 3.21
CA HIS A 68 -8.68 10.22 2.38
C HIS A 68 -9.89 10.55 3.28
N PRO A 69 -10.10 11.81 3.70
CA PRO A 69 -11.27 12.21 4.47
C PRO A 69 -12.56 11.97 3.67
N GLY A 70 -13.46 11.11 4.16
CA GLY A 70 -14.71 10.77 3.46
C GLY A 70 -14.54 9.93 2.18
N GLY A 71 -13.30 9.58 1.81
CA GLY A 71 -13.00 8.84 0.59
C GLY A 71 -13.06 7.32 0.74
N LEU A 72 -12.25 6.66 -0.10
CA LEU A 72 -12.18 5.21 -0.21
C LEU A 72 -10.86 4.69 0.38
N PRO A 73 -10.85 3.48 0.97
CA PRO A 73 -9.68 2.92 1.68
C PRO A 73 -8.62 2.31 0.74
N TRP A 74 -8.48 2.82 -0.49
CA TRP A 74 -7.47 2.37 -1.45
C TRP A 74 -6.80 3.57 -2.14
N LEU A 75 -5.60 3.33 -2.65
CA LEU A 75 -4.81 4.35 -3.36
C LEU A 75 -5.49 4.76 -4.67
N SER A 76 -5.58 6.06 -4.91
CA SER A 76 -5.99 6.62 -6.19
C SER A 76 -4.93 6.36 -7.29
N GLU A 77 -5.26 6.62 -8.55
CA GLU A 77 -4.27 6.54 -9.64
C GLU A 77 -3.07 7.48 -9.39
N ALA A 78 -3.33 8.69 -8.88
CA ALA A 78 -2.29 9.66 -8.55
C ALA A 78 -1.38 9.13 -7.43
N ASP A 79 -1.96 8.55 -6.37
CA ASP A 79 -1.19 7.93 -5.29
C ASP A 79 -0.32 6.78 -5.81
N ARG A 80 -0.87 5.93 -6.69
CA ARG A 80 -0.12 4.82 -7.29
C ARG A 80 1.09 5.32 -8.08
N ARG A 81 0.94 6.39 -8.87
CA ARG A 81 2.06 6.99 -9.62
C ARG A 81 3.14 7.53 -8.68
N LEU A 82 2.74 8.21 -7.62
CA LEU A 82 3.67 8.78 -6.63
C LEU A 82 4.31 7.70 -5.74
N GLN A 83 3.60 6.62 -5.43
CA GLN A 83 4.17 5.48 -4.72
C GLN A 83 5.30 4.84 -5.53
N ILE A 84 5.07 4.57 -6.81
CA ILE A 84 6.11 3.99 -7.68
C ILE A 84 7.32 4.93 -7.78
N LYS A 85 7.08 6.24 -7.91
CA LYS A 85 8.16 7.24 -7.98
C LYS A 85 8.97 7.34 -6.69
N SER A 86 8.32 7.22 -5.53
CA SER A 86 9.00 7.27 -4.22
C SER A 86 9.63 5.95 -3.82
N ALA A 87 9.19 4.83 -4.39
CA ALA A 87 9.59 3.47 -4.01
C ALA A 87 9.35 3.13 -2.52
N LEU A 88 8.45 3.85 -1.85
CA LEU A 88 8.13 3.67 -0.43
C LEU A 88 6.85 2.85 -0.24
N SER A 89 6.71 2.23 0.93
CA SER A 89 5.38 1.82 1.39
C SER A 89 4.51 3.06 1.62
N TRP A 90 3.23 2.96 1.29
CA TRP A 90 2.27 4.04 1.52
C TRP A 90 1.21 3.60 2.52
N TRP A 91 0.97 4.41 3.54
CA TRP A 91 -0.03 4.15 4.57
C TRP A 91 -1.15 5.17 4.42
N LEU A 92 -2.36 4.68 4.19
CA LEU A 92 -3.56 5.49 3.98
C LEU A 92 -4.43 5.47 5.23
N VAL A 93 -4.72 6.63 5.78
CA VAL A 93 -5.76 6.78 6.80
C VAL A 93 -7.11 6.99 6.13
N CYS A 94 -8.05 6.07 6.37
CA CYS A 94 -9.41 6.20 5.88
C CYS A 94 -10.38 5.66 6.93
N ARG A 95 -11.47 6.39 7.20
CA ARG A 95 -12.55 5.96 8.13
C ARG A 95 -12.09 5.53 9.53
N GLY A 96 -10.94 6.05 9.99
CA GLY A 96 -10.39 5.76 11.31
C GLY A 96 -9.37 4.61 11.34
N ASP A 97 -9.14 3.95 10.21
CA ASP A 97 -8.20 2.84 10.05
C ASP A 97 -6.98 3.25 9.22
N ILE A 98 -5.89 2.48 9.37
CA ILE A 98 -4.65 2.65 8.61
C ILE A 98 -4.48 1.45 7.68
N HIS A 99 -4.59 1.69 6.38
CA HIS A 99 -4.38 0.71 5.32
C HIS A 99 -2.95 0.82 4.80
N LYS A 100 -2.21 -0.29 4.75
CA LYS A 100 -0.80 -0.29 4.36
C LYS A 100 -0.61 -0.93 3.00
N PHE A 101 0.02 -0.20 2.10
CA PHE A 101 0.31 -0.65 0.75
C PHE A 101 1.82 -0.73 0.57
N ARG A 102 2.35 -1.92 0.32
CA ARG A 102 3.74 -2.07 -0.11
C ARG A 102 3.91 -1.42 -1.49
N CYS A 103 5.13 -1.00 -1.81
CA CYS A 103 5.41 -0.53 -3.16
C CYS A 103 5.28 -1.71 -4.14
N VAL A 104 4.34 -1.58 -5.08
CA VAL A 104 4.08 -2.58 -6.12
C VAL A 104 4.42 -1.96 -7.47
N PRO A 105 5.37 -2.52 -8.26
CA PRO A 105 5.63 -2.06 -9.62
C PRO A 105 4.37 -2.15 -10.49
N HIS A 106 4.36 -1.51 -11.67
CA HIS A 106 3.27 -1.75 -12.63
C HIS A 106 3.12 -3.24 -12.92
N LEU A 107 1.88 -3.76 -12.89
CA LEU A 107 1.60 -5.19 -13.10
C LEU A 107 2.07 -5.66 -14.49
N THR A 108 1.93 -4.80 -15.49
CA THR A 108 2.35 -5.04 -16.87
C THR A 108 3.78 -4.58 -17.13
N GLY A 109 4.47 -5.25 -18.05
CA GLY A 109 5.81 -4.86 -18.50
C GLY A 109 6.96 -5.34 -17.62
N ARG A 110 6.68 -6.15 -16.59
CA ARG A 110 7.71 -6.77 -15.75
C ARG A 110 8.43 -7.87 -16.50
N ARG A 111 9.75 -7.95 -16.33
CA ARG A 111 10.51 -9.13 -16.73
C ARG A 111 10.15 -10.28 -15.80
N PHE A 112 9.94 -11.47 -16.36
CA PHE A 112 9.74 -12.67 -15.56
C PHE A 112 11.04 -13.08 -14.86
N GLU A 113 10.97 -13.31 -13.56
CA GLU A 113 12.02 -13.87 -12.72
C GLU A 113 11.36 -14.76 -11.67
N HIS A 114 11.71 -16.05 -11.66
CA HIS A 114 11.08 -17.05 -10.78
C HIS A 114 11.22 -16.66 -9.31
N GLY A 115 10.15 -16.74 -8.54
CA GLY A 115 10.10 -16.35 -7.13
C GLY A 115 10.06 -14.84 -6.87
N VAL A 116 10.44 -14.00 -7.86
CA VAL A 116 10.54 -12.55 -7.71
C VAL A 116 9.41 -11.83 -8.44
N THR A 117 9.32 -11.97 -9.76
CA THR A 117 8.31 -11.34 -10.63
C THR A 117 7.63 -12.38 -11.52
N ASP A 118 7.34 -13.55 -10.96
CA ASP A 118 6.60 -14.61 -11.64
C ASP A 118 5.08 -14.39 -11.62
N CYS A 119 4.36 -15.35 -12.19
CA CYS A 119 2.91 -15.36 -12.29
C CYS A 119 2.19 -15.39 -10.93
N TYR A 120 2.77 -16.02 -9.90
CA TYR A 120 2.19 -16.00 -8.55
C TYR A 120 2.42 -14.65 -7.86
N THR A 121 3.60 -14.04 -8.00
CA THR A 121 3.84 -12.68 -7.53
C THR A 121 2.91 -11.68 -8.22
N LEU A 122 2.72 -11.77 -9.54
CA LEU A 122 1.79 -10.92 -10.28
C LEU A 122 0.37 -11.01 -9.73
N PHE A 123 -0.09 -12.24 -9.48
CA PHE A 123 -1.38 -12.54 -8.88
C PHE A 123 -1.51 -11.92 -7.47
N ARG A 124 -0.54 -12.16 -6.58
CA ARG A 124 -0.51 -11.56 -5.23
C ARG A 124 -0.50 -10.03 -5.29
N ASP A 125 0.25 -9.46 -6.21
CA ASP A 125 0.34 -8.01 -6.42
C ASP A 125 -1.00 -7.41 -6.83
N ALA A 126 -1.74 -8.06 -7.73
CA ALA A 126 -3.07 -7.62 -8.10
C ALA A 126 -4.04 -7.62 -6.91
N TYR A 127 -4.05 -8.68 -6.10
CA TYR A 127 -4.90 -8.75 -4.90
C TYR A 127 -4.50 -7.76 -3.82
N HIS A 128 -3.20 -7.57 -3.59
CA HIS A 128 -2.71 -6.58 -2.63
C HIS A 128 -3.18 -5.17 -3.00
N LEU A 129 -3.17 -4.83 -4.30
CA LEU A 129 -3.71 -3.55 -4.78
C LEU A 129 -5.23 -3.43 -4.59
N ALA A 130 -5.95 -4.55 -4.53
CA ALA A 130 -7.37 -4.62 -4.17
C ALA A 130 -7.62 -4.69 -2.65
N GLY A 131 -6.57 -4.57 -1.82
CA GLY A 131 -6.67 -4.62 -0.36
C GLY A 131 -6.73 -6.02 0.24
N ILE A 132 -6.33 -7.05 -0.52
CA ILE A 132 -6.31 -8.45 -0.08
C ILE A 132 -4.87 -8.95 -0.09
N ASP A 133 -4.35 -9.30 1.07
CA ASP A 133 -3.00 -9.85 1.18
C ASP A 133 -2.99 -11.36 0.94
N MET A 134 -2.35 -11.77 -0.16
CA MET A 134 -2.09 -13.18 -0.45
C MET A 134 -0.74 -13.61 0.12
N PRO A 135 -0.58 -14.87 0.56
CA PRO A 135 0.66 -15.35 1.16
C PRO A 135 1.82 -15.32 0.15
N ASP A 136 3.02 -15.06 0.66
CA ASP A 136 4.28 -15.30 -0.05
C ASP A 136 4.97 -16.52 0.55
N PHE A 137 5.52 -17.36 -0.31
CA PHE A 137 6.20 -18.58 0.08
C PHE A 137 7.17 -19.00 -1.03
N GLU A 138 8.21 -19.72 -0.61
CA GLU A 138 9.13 -20.36 -1.54
C GLU A 138 8.38 -21.42 -2.36
N ARG A 139 8.68 -21.45 -3.65
CA ARG A 139 8.01 -22.30 -4.63
C ARG A 139 9.02 -22.79 -5.65
N GLU A 140 8.91 -24.05 -6.03
CA GLU A 140 9.74 -24.66 -7.08
C GLU A 140 9.43 -24.03 -8.44
N ASP A 141 10.41 -23.95 -9.31
CA ASP A 141 10.16 -23.57 -10.71
C ASP A 141 9.32 -24.65 -11.41
N ASP A 142 8.53 -24.25 -12.41
CA ASP A 142 7.61 -25.14 -13.12
C ASP A 142 6.61 -25.91 -12.21
N TRP A 143 6.27 -25.39 -11.02
CA TRP A 143 5.36 -26.05 -10.05
C TRP A 143 4.05 -26.57 -10.66
N TRP A 144 3.52 -25.87 -11.67
CA TRP A 144 2.29 -26.26 -12.38
C TRP A 144 2.44 -27.56 -13.16
N ARG A 145 3.65 -27.93 -13.57
CA ARG A 145 3.95 -29.22 -14.21
C ARG A 145 3.91 -30.38 -13.22
N ASN A 146 4.12 -30.09 -11.93
CA ASN A 146 4.11 -31.07 -10.85
C ASN A 146 2.69 -31.27 -10.25
N GLY A 147 1.66 -30.76 -10.94
CA GLY A 147 0.26 -30.89 -10.53
C GLY A 147 -0.19 -29.92 -9.43
N GLN A 148 0.67 -28.97 -9.02
CA GLN A 148 0.34 -27.97 -8.02
C GLN A 148 -0.48 -26.82 -8.63
N ASN A 149 -1.48 -26.31 -7.89
CA ASN A 149 -2.25 -25.14 -8.28
C ASN A 149 -2.21 -24.09 -7.18
N LEU A 150 -1.03 -23.51 -7.00
CA LEU A 150 -0.74 -22.51 -5.96
C LEU A 150 -1.73 -21.34 -5.94
N TYR A 151 -2.36 -21.01 -7.07
CA TYR A 151 -3.39 -19.98 -7.14
C TYR A 151 -4.65 -20.37 -6.37
N LEU A 152 -5.18 -21.58 -6.60
CA LEU A 152 -6.42 -22.04 -5.98
C LEU A 152 -6.19 -22.61 -4.58
N ASP A 153 -5.05 -23.27 -4.37
CA ASP A 153 -4.71 -23.93 -3.11
C ASP A 153 -4.65 -22.93 -1.94
N ASN A 154 -4.32 -21.66 -2.24
CA ASN A 154 -4.21 -20.59 -1.24
C ASN A 154 -5.45 -19.69 -1.13
N MET A 155 -6.49 -19.88 -1.95
CA MET A 155 -7.68 -19.02 -1.93
C MET A 155 -8.48 -19.15 -0.62
N ALA A 156 -8.71 -20.38 -0.17
CA ALA A 156 -9.56 -20.63 1.00
C ALA A 156 -8.96 -20.03 2.28
N VAL A 157 -7.64 -20.13 2.43
CA VAL A 157 -6.92 -19.62 3.61
C VAL A 157 -6.83 -18.10 3.64
N THR A 158 -7.02 -17.42 2.50
CA THR A 158 -7.08 -15.96 2.40
C THR A 158 -8.51 -15.42 2.39
N GLY A 159 -9.49 -16.25 2.75
CA GLY A 159 -10.88 -15.85 2.93
C GLY A 159 -11.74 -15.90 1.66
N PHE A 160 -11.19 -16.35 0.52
CA PHE A 160 -12.01 -16.62 -0.65
C PHE A 160 -12.78 -17.91 -0.47
N TYR A 161 -13.97 -17.95 -1.04
CA TYR A 161 -14.79 -19.15 -1.11
C TYR A 161 -15.38 -19.26 -2.50
N ARG A 162 -15.69 -20.49 -2.91
CA ARG A 162 -16.32 -20.73 -4.21
C ARG A 162 -17.76 -20.22 -4.17
N VAL A 163 -18.13 -19.44 -5.17
CA VAL A 163 -19.50 -18.98 -5.39
C VAL A 163 -20.09 -19.73 -6.59
N PRO A 164 -21.41 -20.04 -6.60
CA PRO A 164 -22.05 -20.60 -7.78
C PRO A 164 -22.01 -19.60 -8.93
N LEU A 165 -21.97 -20.10 -10.18
CA LEU A 165 -21.94 -19.24 -11.37
C LEU A 165 -23.14 -18.29 -11.43
N SER A 166 -24.30 -18.71 -10.91
CA SER A 166 -25.51 -17.90 -10.83
C SER A 166 -25.40 -16.68 -9.91
N SER A 167 -24.42 -16.64 -9.01
CA SER A 167 -24.16 -15.48 -8.14
C SER A 167 -22.96 -14.65 -8.60
N ALA A 168 -22.32 -15.00 -9.71
CA ALA A 168 -21.24 -14.20 -10.27
C ALA A 168 -21.78 -12.84 -10.73
N GLN A 169 -21.09 -11.76 -10.37
CA GLN A 169 -21.39 -10.40 -10.79
C GLN A 169 -20.28 -9.90 -11.72
N ALA A 170 -20.62 -9.05 -12.69
CA ALA A 170 -19.62 -8.35 -13.46
C ALA A 170 -18.81 -7.44 -12.51
N GLY A 171 -17.48 -7.53 -12.60
CA GLY A 171 -16.56 -6.64 -11.92
C GLY A 171 -16.36 -5.34 -12.68
#